data_AF-A0A7C7H020-F1
#
_entry.id   AF-A0A7C7H020-F1
#
_cell.length_a   1.000
_cell.length_b   1.000
_cell.length_c   1.000
_cell.angle_alpha   90.00
_cell.angle_beta   90.00
_cell.angle_gamma   90.00
#
_symmetry.space_group_name_H-M   'P 1'
#
loop_
_entity.id
_entity.type
_entity.pdbx_description
1 polymer ?
#
loop_
_entity_poly.entity_id
_entity_poly.type
_entity_poly.pdbx_seq_one_letter_code
_entity_poly.pdbx_strand_id
1 'polypeptide(L)'
;MSDNPTTPSAENQSFGEMTSPADGRDLTAMFSSALELLKPNVNEVNRLNVFPVPDGDTGVNMFLTLGEIVAQAKRSDSTSVGVVARLMSDTALKAARGNSGVILSQLFRGFADHFQGMDKFGPVDLAAAFTPAAVASYAATGHPREGTILTVIREVSEQARDSEADSFATLLDGVCATALDSVARTPSLLLILREAGVVDAGGYGLYIILEGMRLCASGLTAEGREVEPPAPLGLDDPGNELSDSFLESIESEQYGYCTQFVVEGHGMDLADIKARLGKIGNSAVVIGDSRVVRVHVHASDSAPVMRYANSLGSVGQINIQSMDDQRRDYSRQRRLEQTGEEGGEVSIVAVVWGDGLESVFREYGVSQIIQGGDTLNPSVGQILSAVEDAPTSDVLILPNNPN
;
A
#
# COMPACT_ATOMS: atom_id res chain seq x y z
N MET A 1 -23.29 47.49 1.34
CA MET A 1 -22.21 47.39 0.33
C MET A 1 -20.93 47.17 1.11
N SER A 2 -20.61 45.90 1.37
CA SER A 2 -19.38 45.48 2.03
C SER A 2 -18.65 44.58 1.03
N ASP A 3 -17.69 45.16 0.33
CA ASP A 3 -16.83 44.44 -0.59
C ASP A 3 -15.88 43.57 0.22
N ASN A 4 -16.00 42.25 0.03
CA ASN A 4 -15.08 41.26 0.53
C ASN A 4 -14.00 41.08 -0.55
N PRO A 5 -12.69 41.26 -0.27
CA PRO A 5 -11.66 41.09 -1.28
C PRO A 5 -11.51 39.61 -1.60
N THR A 6 -11.86 39.24 -2.82
CA THR A 6 -11.56 37.93 -3.40
C THR A 6 -10.06 37.73 -3.45
N THR A 7 -9.59 36.69 -2.78
CA THR A 7 -8.25 36.10 -2.97
C THR A 7 -8.08 35.72 -4.45
N PRO A 8 -6.94 36.04 -5.10
CA PRO A 8 -6.73 35.61 -6.48
C PRO A 8 -6.55 34.10 -6.51
N SER A 9 -7.33 33.41 -7.34
CA SER A 9 -7.07 32.04 -7.76
C SER A 9 -5.70 31.96 -8.42
N ALA A 10 -4.92 30.92 -8.13
CA ALA A 10 -3.63 30.66 -8.77
C ALA A 10 -3.80 30.61 -10.30
N GLU A 11 -3.44 31.70 -10.99
CA GLU A 11 -3.41 31.75 -12.44
C GLU A 11 -2.36 30.75 -12.95
N ASN A 12 -2.80 29.81 -13.78
CA ASN A 12 -1.98 28.83 -14.50
C ASN A 12 -0.85 29.52 -15.26
N GLN A 13 0.35 29.57 -14.68
CA GLN A 13 1.56 29.87 -15.44
C GLN A 13 1.85 28.67 -16.34
N SER A 14 1.79 28.88 -17.66
CA SER A 14 2.17 27.89 -18.67
C SER A 14 3.62 28.11 -19.08
N PHE A 15 4.47 27.10 -18.89
CA PHE A 15 5.92 27.14 -19.16
C PHE A 15 6.31 26.54 -20.52
N GLY A 16 5.33 26.28 -21.39
CA GLY A 16 5.53 25.59 -22.67
C GLY A 16 5.61 24.07 -22.50
N GLU A 17 5.09 23.33 -23.48
CA GLU A 17 5.10 21.86 -23.45
C GLU A 17 6.52 21.30 -23.57
N MET A 18 6.74 20.16 -22.91
CA MET A 18 8.03 19.47 -22.96
C MET A 18 8.30 18.91 -24.36
N THR A 19 9.48 19.20 -24.89
CA THR A 19 9.89 18.80 -26.24
C THR A 19 10.54 17.42 -26.27
N SER A 20 10.33 16.68 -27.36
CA SER A 20 11.06 15.44 -27.66
C SER A 20 12.24 15.71 -28.61
N PRO A 21 13.44 15.14 -28.39
CA PRO A 21 13.80 14.24 -27.30
C PRO A 21 14.18 14.98 -26.00
N ALA A 22 13.81 14.40 -24.87
CA ALA A 22 14.10 14.87 -23.51
C ALA A 22 15.34 14.17 -22.91
N ASP A 23 15.89 14.70 -21.82
CA ASP A 23 17.09 14.19 -21.14
C ASP A 23 16.88 13.91 -19.64
N GLY A 24 17.93 13.51 -18.92
CA GLY A 24 17.85 13.18 -17.49
C GLY A 24 17.36 14.33 -16.59
N ARG A 25 17.56 15.59 -16.99
CA ARG A 25 17.03 16.75 -16.25
C ARG A 25 15.52 16.88 -16.44
N ASP A 26 15.04 16.61 -17.65
CA ASP A 26 13.60 16.58 -17.93
C ASP A 26 12.91 15.45 -17.15
N LEU A 27 13.51 14.26 -17.08
CA LEU A 27 13.02 13.17 -16.22
C LEU A 27 12.96 13.59 -14.74
N THR A 28 14.00 14.30 -14.27
CA THR A 28 14.02 14.86 -12.91
C THR A 28 12.93 15.91 -12.71
N ALA A 29 12.63 16.72 -13.72
CA ALA A 29 11.55 17.71 -13.68
C ALA A 29 10.17 17.04 -13.60
N MET A 30 9.93 15.98 -14.39
CA MET A 30 8.70 15.20 -14.34
C MET A 30 8.42 14.68 -12.91
N PHE A 31 9.41 14.04 -12.27
CA PHE A 31 9.25 13.54 -10.90
C PHE A 31 9.25 14.64 -9.84
N SER A 32 9.87 15.80 -10.11
CA SER A 32 9.75 16.97 -9.24
C SER A 32 8.31 17.49 -9.20
N SER A 33 7.67 17.59 -10.36
CA SER A 33 6.26 17.95 -10.49
C SER A 33 5.35 16.90 -9.84
N ALA A 34 5.66 15.61 -10.01
CA ALA A 34 4.99 14.53 -9.29
C ALA A 34 5.08 14.68 -7.76
N LEU A 35 6.24 15.03 -7.23
CA LEU A 35 6.43 15.26 -5.79
C LEU A 35 5.67 16.49 -5.30
N GLU A 36 5.64 17.56 -6.10
CA GLU A 36 4.87 18.78 -5.81
C GLU A 36 3.36 18.51 -5.77
N LEU A 37 2.85 17.67 -6.67
CA LEU A 37 1.44 17.26 -6.67
C LEU A 37 1.13 16.29 -5.54
N LEU A 38 2.02 15.35 -5.23
CA LEU A 38 1.80 14.36 -4.16
C LEU A 38 1.70 15.03 -2.79
N LYS A 39 2.50 16.07 -2.53
CA LYS A 39 2.60 16.74 -1.23
C LYS A 39 1.24 17.18 -0.63
N PRO A 40 0.38 17.96 -1.31
CA PRO A 40 -0.93 18.32 -0.77
C PRO A 40 -1.89 17.13 -0.67
N ASN A 41 -1.69 16.08 -1.50
CA ASN A 41 -2.57 14.91 -1.55
C ASN A 41 -2.17 13.76 -0.61
N VAL A 42 -1.09 13.90 0.18
CA VAL A 42 -0.61 12.87 1.13
C VAL A 42 -1.71 12.41 2.07
N ASN A 43 -2.47 13.34 2.65
CA ASN A 43 -3.51 13.02 3.61
C ASN A 43 -4.66 12.25 2.96
N GLU A 44 -5.00 12.56 1.72
CA GLU A 44 -6.07 11.87 1.00
C GLU A 44 -5.64 10.44 0.63
N VAL A 45 -4.39 10.24 0.21
CA VAL A 45 -3.83 8.90 0.01
C VAL A 45 -3.84 8.09 1.31
N ASN A 46 -3.46 8.71 2.44
CA ASN A 46 -3.51 8.05 3.75
C ASN A 46 -4.93 7.67 4.17
N ARG A 47 -5.91 8.54 3.88
CA ARG A 47 -7.33 8.31 4.22
C ARG A 47 -7.90 7.08 3.52
N LEU A 48 -7.41 6.76 2.33
CA LEU A 48 -7.82 5.59 1.54
C LEU A 48 -7.09 4.29 1.96
N ASN A 49 -6.10 4.37 2.85
CA ASN A 49 -5.25 3.23 3.19
C ASN A 49 -5.98 2.25 4.11
N VAL A 50 -6.63 1.24 3.52
CA VAL A 50 -7.32 0.16 4.23
C VAL A 50 -6.75 -1.23 3.94
N PHE A 51 -5.81 -1.35 3.00
CA PHE A 51 -5.19 -2.61 2.59
C PHE A 51 -3.67 -2.48 2.38
N PRO A 52 -2.86 -3.47 2.80
CA PRO A 52 -3.25 -4.65 3.58
C PRO A 52 -3.48 -4.35 5.07
N VAL A 53 -2.97 -3.20 5.54
CA VAL A 53 -3.05 -2.77 6.94
C VAL A 53 -3.53 -1.30 6.96
N PRO A 54 -4.59 -0.97 7.71
CA PRO A 54 -5.13 0.38 7.80
C PRO A 54 -4.32 1.27 8.76
N ASP A 55 -3.02 1.42 8.52
CA ASP A 55 -2.11 2.22 9.35
C ASP A 55 -2.03 3.69 8.94
N GLY A 56 -2.73 4.08 7.86
CA GLY A 56 -2.82 5.46 7.41
C GLY A 56 -1.48 6.07 6.98
N ASP A 57 -0.50 5.25 6.58
CA ASP A 57 0.86 5.73 6.27
C ASP A 57 1.24 5.73 4.78
N THR A 58 0.40 5.16 3.90
CA THR A 58 0.73 4.90 2.49
C THR A 58 1.19 6.17 1.76
N GLY A 59 0.49 7.29 1.93
CA GLY A 59 0.85 8.58 1.33
C GLY A 59 2.14 9.14 1.89
N VAL A 60 2.38 9.02 3.20
CA VAL A 60 3.64 9.43 3.84
C VAL A 60 4.81 8.61 3.29
N ASN A 61 4.64 7.29 3.20
CA ASN A 61 5.65 6.37 2.69
C ASN A 61 6.01 6.67 1.23
N MET A 62 5.02 6.92 0.37
CA MET A 62 5.26 7.30 -1.03
C MET A 62 5.93 8.68 -1.13
N PHE A 63 5.46 9.67 -0.37
CA PHE A 63 6.02 11.03 -0.39
C PHE A 63 7.48 11.07 0.06
N LEU A 64 7.82 10.39 1.17
CA LEU A 64 9.19 10.32 1.66
C LEU A 64 10.10 9.56 0.70
N THR A 65 9.61 8.46 0.10
CA THR A 65 10.36 7.69 -0.89
C THR A 65 10.65 8.53 -2.13
N LEU A 66 9.63 9.17 -2.72
CA LEU A 66 9.77 10.02 -3.90
C LEU A 66 10.61 11.28 -3.60
N GLY A 67 10.46 11.84 -2.41
CA GLY A 67 11.22 13.01 -1.94
C GLY A 67 12.73 12.79 -1.97
N GLU A 68 13.20 11.66 -1.43
CA GLU A 68 14.62 11.31 -1.45
C GLU A 68 15.12 11.04 -2.88
N ILE A 69 14.32 10.37 -3.71
CA ILE A 69 14.66 10.09 -5.12
C ILE A 69 14.87 11.41 -5.88
N VAL A 70 13.91 12.34 -5.79
CA VAL A 70 13.97 13.64 -6.46
C VAL A 70 15.12 14.47 -5.91
N ALA A 71 15.32 14.50 -4.59
CA ALA A 71 16.40 15.24 -3.96
C ALA A 71 17.78 14.76 -4.44
N GLN A 72 17.96 13.45 -4.57
CA GLN A 72 19.21 12.87 -5.05
C GLN A 72 19.40 13.09 -6.56
N ALA A 73 18.34 12.97 -7.36
CA ALA A 73 18.40 13.24 -8.80
C ALA A 73 18.75 14.71 -9.10
N LYS A 74 18.19 15.67 -8.35
CA LYS A 74 18.51 17.11 -8.49
C LYS A 74 19.97 17.46 -8.20
N ARG A 75 20.71 16.59 -7.48
CA ARG A 75 22.14 16.78 -7.20
C ARG A 75 23.06 16.18 -8.28
N SER A 76 22.50 15.48 -9.26
CA SER A 76 23.26 14.91 -10.38
C SER A 76 23.60 15.99 -11.41
N ASP A 77 24.86 16.08 -11.81
CA ASP A 77 25.29 16.95 -12.91
C ASP A 77 25.08 16.31 -14.29
N SER A 78 24.76 15.01 -14.35
CA SER A 78 24.57 14.26 -15.60
C SER A 78 23.26 14.61 -16.29
N THR A 79 23.30 14.78 -17.61
CA THR A 79 22.12 14.91 -18.48
C THR A 79 21.70 13.57 -19.09
N SER A 80 22.48 12.50 -18.94
CA SER A 80 22.12 11.18 -19.48
C SER A 80 20.92 10.60 -18.72
N VAL A 81 19.82 10.32 -19.43
CA VAL A 81 18.62 9.71 -18.83
C VAL A 81 18.93 8.37 -18.17
N GLY A 82 19.80 7.54 -18.75
CA GLY A 82 20.20 6.26 -18.17
C GLY A 82 20.95 6.40 -16.85
N VAL A 83 21.85 7.39 -16.74
CA VAL A 83 22.57 7.67 -15.50
C VAL A 83 21.62 8.19 -14.42
N VAL A 84 20.72 9.12 -14.77
CA VAL A 84 19.75 9.69 -13.83
C VAL A 84 18.73 8.63 -13.37
N ALA A 85 18.17 7.85 -14.28
CA ALA A 85 17.22 6.79 -13.94
C ALA A 85 17.87 5.72 -13.03
N ARG A 86 19.13 5.35 -13.30
CA ARG A 86 19.87 4.44 -12.42
C ARG A 86 20.09 5.03 -11.03
N LEU A 87 20.48 6.30 -10.94
CA LEU A 87 20.63 7.00 -9.66
C LEU A 87 19.30 7.03 -8.89
N MET A 88 18.19 7.32 -9.57
CA MET A 88 16.85 7.29 -8.97
C MET A 88 16.51 5.90 -8.44
N SER A 89 16.74 4.83 -9.22
CA SER A 89 16.49 3.45 -8.79
C SER A 89 17.32 3.04 -7.56
N ASP A 90 18.63 3.34 -7.56
CA ASP A 90 19.51 3.01 -6.44
C ASP A 90 19.11 3.76 -5.16
N THR A 91 18.63 5.00 -5.33
CA THR A 91 18.10 5.81 -4.22
C THR A 91 16.78 5.24 -3.72
N ALA A 92 15.89 4.89 -4.64
CA ALA A 92 14.56 4.35 -4.31
C ALA A 92 14.67 3.06 -3.49
N LEU A 93 15.57 2.16 -3.86
CA LEU A 93 15.80 0.90 -3.12
C LEU A 93 16.20 1.14 -1.65
N LYS A 94 17.00 2.19 -1.40
CA LYS A 94 17.47 2.54 -0.05
C LYS A 94 16.44 3.36 0.73
N ALA A 95 15.72 4.25 0.04
CA ALA A 95 14.78 5.18 0.63
C ALA A 95 13.40 4.55 0.87
N ALA A 96 13.07 3.43 0.21
CA ALA A 96 11.78 2.76 0.28
C ALA A 96 11.31 2.53 1.72
N ARG A 97 10.13 3.08 2.05
CA ARG A 97 9.44 2.90 3.33
C ARG A 97 8.10 2.20 3.12
N GLY A 98 7.76 1.28 4.01
CA GLY A 98 6.52 0.50 3.93
C GLY A 98 6.39 -0.30 2.63
N ASN A 99 5.22 -0.90 2.42
CA ASN A 99 4.95 -1.69 1.21
C ASN A 99 4.85 -0.79 -0.03
N SER A 100 4.20 0.37 0.08
CA SER A 100 4.01 1.31 -1.03
C SER A 100 5.32 1.89 -1.54
N GLY A 101 6.25 2.27 -0.65
CA GLY A 101 7.59 2.73 -1.03
C GLY A 101 8.44 1.62 -1.66
N VAL A 102 8.27 0.36 -1.22
CA VAL A 102 8.92 -0.79 -1.88
C VAL A 102 8.43 -0.96 -3.29
N ILE A 103 7.12 -0.99 -3.54
CA ILE A 103 6.59 -1.10 -4.90
C ILE A 103 7.05 0.06 -5.77
N LEU A 104 7.00 1.29 -5.25
CA LEU A 104 7.49 2.47 -5.96
C LEU A 104 8.98 2.33 -6.33
N SER A 105 9.81 1.77 -5.45
CA SER A 105 11.23 1.54 -5.76
C SER A 105 11.46 0.59 -6.94
N GLN A 106 10.55 -0.35 -7.15
CA GLN A 106 10.63 -1.32 -8.24
C GLN A 106 10.12 -0.75 -9.56
N LEU A 107 9.16 0.18 -9.50
CA LEU A 107 8.79 1.00 -10.65
C LEU A 107 10.02 1.76 -11.17
N PHE A 108 10.76 2.45 -10.29
CA PHE A 108 12.01 3.12 -10.67
C PHE A 108 13.09 2.16 -11.17
N ARG A 109 13.14 0.93 -10.62
CA ARG A 109 14.05 -0.10 -11.14
C ARG A 109 13.74 -0.47 -12.58
N GLY A 110 12.47 -0.71 -12.92
CA GLY A 110 12.09 -1.00 -14.29
C GLY A 110 12.38 0.15 -15.25
N PHE A 111 12.17 1.41 -14.83
CA PHE A 111 12.59 2.57 -15.62
C PHE A 111 14.10 2.62 -15.84
N ALA A 112 14.91 2.37 -14.81
CA ALA A 112 16.36 2.33 -14.93
C ALA A 112 16.86 1.22 -15.86
N ASP A 113 16.23 0.04 -15.81
CA ASP A 113 16.56 -1.09 -16.67
C ASP A 113 16.24 -0.77 -18.14
N HIS A 114 15.15 -0.02 -18.42
CA HIS A 114 14.83 0.43 -19.77
C HIS A 114 15.80 1.49 -20.29
N PHE A 115 16.06 2.54 -19.50
CA PHE A 115 16.89 3.68 -19.94
C PHE A 115 18.40 3.39 -19.94
N GLN A 116 18.82 2.15 -19.66
CA GLN A 116 20.23 1.80 -19.54
C GLN A 116 21.01 2.16 -20.81
N GLY A 117 22.03 3.00 -20.65
CA GLY A 117 22.91 3.43 -21.74
C GLY A 117 22.32 4.49 -22.68
N MET A 118 21.13 5.00 -22.38
CA MET A 118 20.49 6.07 -23.16
C MET A 118 20.89 7.45 -22.65
N ASP A 119 21.19 8.38 -23.55
CA ASP A 119 21.44 9.78 -23.21
C ASP A 119 20.17 10.63 -23.20
N LYS A 120 19.25 10.32 -24.11
CA LYS A 120 17.97 11.01 -24.29
C LYS A 120 16.85 10.01 -24.51
N PHE A 121 15.61 10.45 -24.34
CA PHE A 121 14.42 9.63 -24.52
C PHE A 121 13.29 10.44 -25.16
N GLY A 122 12.42 9.78 -25.92
CA GLY A 122 11.17 10.33 -26.42
C GLY A 122 9.94 9.68 -25.77
N PRO A 123 8.73 10.01 -26.25
CA PRO A 123 7.49 9.40 -25.77
C PRO A 123 7.48 7.88 -25.92
N VAL A 124 7.95 7.36 -27.06
CA VAL A 124 8.04 5.91 -27.31
C VAL A 124 8.92 5.20 -26.27
N ASP A 125 10.04 5.81 -25.90
CA ASP A 125 10.95 5.26 -24.89
C ASP A 125 10.31 5.30 -23.48
N LEU A 126 9.65 6.41 -23.13
CA LEU A 126 8.91 6.51 -21.86
C LEU A 126 7.78 5.47 -21.79
N ALA A 127 7.05 5.27 -22.89
CA ALA A 127 6.01 4.26 -23.00
C ALA A 127 6.56 2.84 -22.80
N ALA A 128 7.68 2.52 -23.45
CA ALA A 128 8.35 1.23 -23.32
C ALA A 128 8.89 0.97 -21.90
N ALA A 129 9.24 2.02 -21.14
CA ALA A 129 9.72 1.92 -19.77
C ALA A 129 8.67 1.39 -18.77
N PHE A 130 7.36 1.56 -19.03
CA PHE A 130 6.31 1.06 -18.13
C PHE A 130 6.24 -0.47 -18.06
N THR A 131 6.61 -1.18 -19.13
CA THR A 131 6.59 -2.65 -19.15
C THR A 131 7.57 -3.27 -18.13
N PRO A 132 8.88 -2.95 -18.15
CA PRO A 132 9.79 -3.46 -17.12
C PRO A 132 9.43 -2.95 -15.71
N ALA A 133 8.84 -1.75 -15.59
CA ALA A 133 8.36 -1.24 -14.30
C ALA A 133 7.21 -2.07 -13.70
N ALA A 134 6.22 -2.46 -14.52
CA ALA A 134 5.16 -3.37 -14.10
C ALA A 134 5.74 -4.75 -13.72
N VAL A 135 6.60 -5.33 -14.55
CA VAL A 135 7.24 -6.64 -14.29
C VAL A 135 8.01 -6.63 -12.97
N ALA A 136 8.84 -5.61 -12.74
CA ALA A 136 9.62 -5.48 -11.50
C ALA A 136 8.73 -5.34 -10.26
N SER A 137 7.64 -4.56 -10.38
CA SER A 137 6.70 -4.34 -9.28
C SER A 137 5.97 -5.63 -8.84
N TYR A 138 5.52 -6.44 -9.81
CA TYR A 138 4.92 -7.75 -9.51
C TYR A 138 5.95 -8.72 -8.91
N ALA A 139 7.17 -8.77 -9.46
CA ALA A 139 8.20 -9.69 -8.99
C ALA A 139 8.67 -9.42 -7.55
N ALA A 140 8.49 -8.19 -7.07
CA ALA A 140 8.83 -7.77 -5.71
C ALA A 140 7.69 -7.96 -4.69
N THR A 141 6.60 -8.61 -5.08
CA THR A 141 5.50 -8.92 -4.17
C THR A 141 5.38 -10.43 -4.03
N GLY A 142 5.41 -10.94 -2.80
CA GLY A 142 5.35 -12.39 -2.57
C GLY A 142 4.02 -13.00 -2.98
N HIS A 143 2.94 -12.25 -2.77
CA HIS A 143 1.58 -12.61 -3.16
C HIS A 143 0.92 -11.41 -3.83
N PRO A 144 1.14 -11.18 -5.13
CA PRO A 144 0.55 -10.06 -5.85
C PRO A 144 -0.98 -10.18 -5.83
N ARG A 145 -1.67 -9.05 -5.60
CA ARG A 145 -3.13 -8.97 -5.55
C ARG A 145 -3.62 -7.98 -6.59
N GLU A 146 -4.56 -8.41 -7.42
CA GLU A 146 -5.32 -7.48 -8.27
C GLU A 146 -6.24 -6.62 -7.40
N GLY A 147 -6.60 -5.43 -7.91
CA GLY A 147 -7.25 -4.38 -7.14
C GLY A 147 -6.29 -3.58 -6.27
N THR A 148 -4.99 -3.60 -6.58
CA THR A 148 -3.96 -2.79 -5.91
C THR A 148 -3.20 -1.93 -6.93
N ILE A 149 -2.22 -1.13 -6.47
CA ILE A 149 -1.22 -0.46 -7.30
C ILE A 149 -0.63 -1.34 -8.42
N LEU A 150 -0.56 -2.66 -8.21
CA LEU A 150 -0.09 -3.61 -9.22
C LEU A 150 -1.01 -3.68 -10.44
N THR A 151 -2.34 -3.70 -10.23
CA THR A 151 -3.32 -3.63 -11.33
C THR A 151 -3.14 -2.34 -12.12
N VAL A 152 -2.98 -1.21 -11.43
CA VAL A 152 -2.86 0.11 -12.05
C VAL A 152 -1.61 0.18 -12.93
N ILE A 153 -0.43 -0.21 -12.43
CA ILE A 153 0.81 -0.17 -13.23
C ILE A 153 0.78 -1.17 -14.40
N ARG A 154 0.10 -2.32 -14.25
CA ARG A 154 -0.08 -3.29 -15.34
C ARG A 154 -0.93 -2.69 -16.47
N GLU A 155 -2.09 -2.14 -16.13
CA GLU A 155 -3.01 -1.55 -17.13
C GLU A 155 -2.42 -0.30 -17.78
N VAL A 156 -1.73 0.54 -17.01
CA VAL A 156 -0.93 1.66 -17.54
C VAL A 156 0.14 1.16 -18.51
N SER A 157 0.85 0.09 -18.17
CA SER A 157 1.86 -0.49 -19.06
C SER A 157 1.27 -1.06 -20.35
N GLU A 158 0.07 -1.64 -20.30
CA GLU A 158 -0.63 -2.15 -21.49
C GLU A 158 -1.04 -0.99 -22.39
N GLN A 159 -1.66 0.05 -21.83
CA GLN A 159 -2.06 1.23 -22.61
C GLN A 159 -0.86 1.98 -23.20
N ALA A 160 0.22 2.15 -22.44
CA ALA A 160 1.42 2.81 -22.93
C ALA A 160 2.04 2.05 -24.11
N ARG A 161 2.07 0.70 -24.04
CA ARG A 161 2.61 -0.16 -25.10
C ARG A 161 1.84 -0.02 -26.41
N ASP A 162 0.53 0.13 -26.32
CA ASP A 162 -0.38 0.25 -27.47
C ASP A 162 -0.56 1.71 -27.93
N SER A 163 0.11 2.67 -27.29
CA SER A 163 0.00 4.09 -27.59
C SER A 163 0.77 4.46 -28.87
N GLU A 164 0.12 5.22 -29.75
CA GLU A 164 0.74 5.85 -30.93
C GLU A 164 1.08 7.34 -30.67
N ALA A 165 1.17 7.75 -29.40
CA ALA A 165 1.42 9.15 -29.02
C ALA A 165 2.76 9.67 -29.57
N ASP A 166 2.73 10.86 -30.16
CA ASP A 166 3.89 11.55 -30.73
C ASP A 166 4.50 12.60 -29.77
N SER A 167 3.82 12.88 -28.65
CA SER A 167 4.25 13.83 -27.63
C SER A 167 4.18 13.23 -26.22
N PHE A 168 4.94 13.80 -25.28
CA PHE A 168 4.89 13.39 -23.87
C PHE A 168 3.53 13.69 -23.25
N ALA A 169 2.93 14.84 -23.58
CA ALA A 169 1.62 15.23 -23.09
C ALA A 169 0.54 14.22 -23.52
N THR A 170 0.48 13.86 -24.80
CA THR A 170 -0.52 12.91 -25.32
C THR A 170 -0.34 11.50 -24.75
N LEU A 171 0.91 11.05 -24.57
CA LEU A 171 1.19 9.78 -23.90
C LEU A 171 0.70 9.82 -22.45
N LEU A 172 1.06 10.88 -21.72
CA LEU A 172 0.76 11.02 -20.30
C LEU A 172 -0.74 11.24 -20.04
N ASP A 173 -1.46 11.89 -20.96
CA ASP A 173 -2.94 11.98 -20.92
C ASP A 173 -3.58 10.58 -20.96
N GLY A 174 -3.12 9.72 -21.89
CA GLY A 174 -3.64 8.36 -22.05
C GLY A 174 -3.35 7.44 -20.85
N VAL A 175 -2.13 7.49 -20.32
CA VAL A 175 -1.78 6.69 -19.13
C VAL A 175 -2.49 7.21 -17.87
N CYS A 176 -2.65 8.53 -17.70
CA CYS A 176 -3.38 9.10 -16.56
C CYS A 176 -4.86 8.70 -16.59
N ALA A 177 -5.51 8.78 -17.75
CA ALA A 177 -6.89 8.34 -17.91
C ALA A 177 -7.04 6.85 -17.54
N THR A 178 -6.13 6.00 -18.05
CA THR A 178 -6.12 4.57 -17.74
C THR A 178 -5.88 4.29 -16.27
N ALA A 179 -4.95 5.02 -15.64
CA ALA A 179 -4.65 4.87 -14.22
C ALA A 179 -5.87 5.24 -13.37
N LEU A 180 -6.53 6.36 -13.67
CA LEU A 180 -7.72 6.81 -12.95
C LEU A 180 -8.87 5.80 -13.06
N ASP A 181 -9.13 5.30 -14.28
CA ASP A 181 -10.13 4.29 -14.54
C ASP A 181 -9.82 2.96 -13.82
N SER A 182 -8.55 2.57 -13.77
CA SER A 182 -8.09 1.39 -13.05
C SER A 182 -8.31 1.52 -11.55
N VAL A 183 -7.92 2.67 -10.97
CA VAL A 183 -8.13 3.00 -9.55
C VAL A 183 -9.62 2.92 -9.20
N ALA A 184 -10.49 3.51 -10.01
CA ALA A 184 -11.94 3.47 -9.81
C ALA A 184 -12.50 2.03 -9.76
N ARG A 185 -11.90 1.09 -10.51
CA ARG A 185 -12.30 -0.32 -10.55
C ARG A 185 -11.66 -1.19 -9.45
N THR A 186 -10.68 -0.70 -8.70
CA THR A 186 -10.03 -1.49 -7.64
C THR A 186 -11.01 -2.14 -6.64
N PRO A 187 -12.13 -1.51 -6.23
CA PRO A 187 -13.12 -2.14 -5.35
C PRO A 187 -13.80 -3.35 -5.98
N SER A 188 -13.99 -3.36 -7.30
CA SER A 188 -14.55 -4.51 -8.02
C SER A 188 -13.60 -5.71 -8.06
N LEU A 189 -12.31 -5.50 -7.81
CA LEU A 189 -11.26 -6.53 -7.88
C LEU A 189 -10.81 -7.02 -6.51
N LEU A 190 -10.88 -6.16 -5.49
CA LEU A 190 -10.45 -6.47 -4.14
C LEU A 190 -11.56 -6.15 -3.14
N LEU A 191 -12.19 -7.20 -2.63
CA LEU A 191 -13.34 -7.14 -1.73
C LEU A 191 -13.17 -6.16 -0.56
N ILE A 192 -11.99 -6.14 0.07
CA ILE A 192 -11.75 -5.27 1.23
C ILE A 192 -11.97 -3.79 0.91
N LEU A 193 -11.61 -3.38 -0.31
CA LEU A 193 -11.83 -2.02 -0.81
C LEU A 193 -13.31 -1.77 -1.09
N ARG A 194 -14.04 -2.78 -1.60
CA ARG A 194 -15.50 -2.73 -1.80
C ARG A 194 -16.23 -2.55 -0.49
N GLU A 195 -15.89 -3.33 0.53
CA GLU A 195 -16.51 -3.28 1.85
C GLU A 195 -16.24 -1.95 2.56
N ALA A 196 -15.02 -1.43 2.42
CA ALA A 196 -14.64 -0.12 2.95
C ALA A 196 -15.19 1.06 2.11
N GLY A 197 -15.75 0.80 0.92
CA GLY A 197 -16.26 1.84 0.03
C GLY A 197 -15.19 2.82 -0.46
N VAL A 198 -13.93 2.38 -0.56
CA VAL A 198 -12.78 3.21 -0.98
C VAL A 198 -12.01 2.54 -2.12
N VAL A 199 -11.28 3.33 -2.90
CA VAL A 199 -10.32 2.83 -3.91
C VAL A 199 -8.97 2.49 -3.27
N ASP A 200 -8.12 1.77 -3.98
CA ASP A 200 -6.76 1.45 -3.51
C ASP A 200 -5.90 2.71 -3.35
N ALA A 201 -5.38 2.92 -2.13
CA ALA A 201 -4.51 4.05 -1.81
C ALA A 201 -3.21 4.06 -2.63
N GLY A 202 -2.57 2.90 -2.84
CA GLY A 202 -1.34 2.80 -3.60
C GLY A 202 -1.56 3.13 -5.08
N GLY A 203 -2.64 2.60 -5.67
CA GLY A 203 -3.06 2.88 -7.04
C GLY A 203 -3.37 4.36 -7.26
N TYR A 204 -4.12 4.96 -6.34
CA TYR A 204 -4.41 6.40 -6.39
C TYR A 204 -3.13 7.26 -6.21
N GLY A 205 -2.23 6.86 -5.31
CA GLY A 205 -0.92 7.50 -5.17
C GLY A 205 -0.07 7.42 -6.44
N LEU A 206 -0.11 6.28 -7.15
CA LEU A 206 0.56 6.13 -8.44
C LEU A 206 -0.07 7.05 -9.51
N TYR A 207 -1.40 7.13 -9.56
CA TYR A 207 -2.08 8.06 -10.45
C TYR A 207 -1.64 9.52 -10.20
N ILE A 208 -1.55 9.96 -8.94
CA ILE A 208 -1.05 11.31 -8.61
C ILE A 208 0.37 11.53 -9.15
N ILE A 209 1.24 10.53 -9.04
CA ILE A 209 2.61 10.63 -9.58
C ILE A 209 2.58 10.81 -11.10
N LEU A 210 1.78 10.01 -11.81
CA LEU A 210 1.62 10.12 -13.27
C LEU A 210 1.02 11.47 -13.67
N GLU A 211 0.03 11.97 -12.93
CA GLU A 211 -0.59 13.27 -13.18
C GLU A 211 0.41 14.42 -13.01
N GLY A 212 1.27 14.37 -12.01
CA GLY A 212 2.32 15.37 -11.87
C GLY A 212 3.35 15.32 -13.01
N MET A 213 3.69 14.13 -13.53
CA MET A 213 4.50 14.01 -14.75
C MET A 213 3.79 14.64 -15.95
N ARG A 214 2.48 14.39 -16.10
CA ARG A 214 1.64 14.96 -17.16
C ARG A 214 1.58 16.48 -17.10
N LEU A 215 1.35 17.06 -15.91
CA LEU A 215 1.37 18.51 -15.70
C LEU A 215 2.70 19.11 -16.17
N CYS A 216 3.83 18.50 -15.80
CA CYS A 216 5.14 18.93 -16.26
C CYS A 216 5.28 18.86 -17.78
N ALA A 217 4.87 17.75 -18.40
CA ALA A 217 4.92 17.56 -19.84
C ALA A 217 4.04 18.57 -20.61
N SER A 218 2.91 18.96 -20.05
CA SER A 218 2.00 19.99 -20.58
C SER A 218 2.43 21.42 -20.23
N GLY A 219 3.54 21.61 -19.52
CA GLY A 219 4.00 22.93 -19.08
C GLY A 219 3.10 23.60 -18.03
N LEU A 220 2.33 22.82 -17.28
CA LEU A 220 1.44 23.27 -16.21
C LEU A 220 2.09 23.10 -14.83
N THR A 221 1.77 23.99 -13.90
CA THR A 221 2.25 23.87 -12.51
C THR A 221 1.44 22.86 -11.69
N ALA A 222 2.12 22.06 -10.87
CA ALA A 222 1.54 21.17 -9.87
C ALA A 222 1.31 21.86 -8.50
N GLU A 223 1.87 23.06 -8.30
CA GLU A 223 1.93 23.70 -6.99
C GLU A 223 0.54 23.96 -6.39
N GLY A 224 0.34 23.47 -5.16
CA GLY A 224 -0.88 23.69 -4.37
C GLY A 224 -2.13 23.01 -4.91
N ARG A 225 -2.02 22.12 -5.91
CA ARG A 225 -3.17 21.42 -6.48
C ARG A 225 -3.56 20.22 -5.63
N GLU A 226 -4.84 20.14 -5.32
CA GLU A 226 -5.49 18.95 -4.78
C GLU A 226 -6.21 18.22 -5.92
N VAL A 227 -6.17 16.89 -5.88
CA VAL A 227 -6.76 16.02 -6.91
C VAL A 227 -7.74 15.12 -6.20
N GLU A 228 -9.02 15.14 -6.57
CA GLU A 228 -9.98 14.24 -5.94
C GLU A 228 -9.76 12.78 -6.41
N PRO A 229 -9.90 11.78 -5.51
CA PRO A 229 -9.90 10.40 -5.93
C PRO A 229 -11.13 10.09 -6.79
N PRO A 230 -11.04 9.14 -7.73
CA PRO A 230 -12.20 8.75 -8.52
C PRO A 230 -13.25 8.09 -7.63
N ALA A 231 -14.52 8.27 -7.98
CA ALA A 231 -15.61 7.56 -7.33
C ALA A 231 -15.41 6.03 -7.49
N PRO A 232 -15.49 5.26 -6.40
CA PRO A 232 -15.50 3.79 -6.46
C PRO A 232 -16.56 3.26 -7.43
N LEU A 233 -16.16 2.40 -8.37
CA LEU A 233 -17.07 1.72 -9.30
C LEU A 233 -17.38 0.30 -8.83
N GLY A 234 -18.59 -0.17 -9.15
CA GLY A 234 -19.05 -1.53 -8.84
C GLY A 234 -19.54 -1.72 -7.40
N LEU A 235 -19.97 -0.64 -6.74
CA LEU A 235 -20.61 -0.68 -5.41
C LEU A 235 -22.12 -1.01 -5.47
N ASP A 236 -22.73 -1.01 -6.66
CA ASP A 236 -24.19 -1.13 -6.86
C ASP A 236 -24.72 -2.59 -6.87
N ASP A 237 -23.91 -3.59 -6.55
CA ASP A 237 -24.35 -4.99 -6.47
C ASP A 237 -24.34 -5.50 -5.01
N PRO A 238 -25.53 -5.63 -4.37
CA PRO A 238 -25.66 -6.27 -3.06
C PRO A 238 -25.47 -7.80 -3.11
N GLY A 239 -25.25 -8.40 -4.28
CA GLY A 239 -25.48 -9.82 -4.55
C GLY A 239 -24.33 -10.80 -4.32
N ASN A 240 -23.17 -10.37 -3.80
CA ASN A 240 -22.10 -11.29 -3.40
C ASN A 240 -21.76 -11.08 -1.92
N GLU A 241 -22.72 -11.45 -1.06
CA GLU A 241 -22.40 -11.90 0.29
C GLU A 241 -21.46 -13.10 0.14
N LEU A 242 -20.23 -12.96 0.65
CA LEU A 242 -19.35 -14.11 0.79
C LEU A 242 -20.02 -15.13 1.71
N SER A 243 -19.88 -16.41 1.39
CA SER A 243 -20.23 -17.45 2.34
C SER A 243 -19.37 -17.30 3.60
N ASP A 244 -19.96 -17.52 4.78
CA ASP A 244 -19.23 -17.61 6.05
C ASP A 244 -18.02 -18.55 5.95
N SER A 245 -18.07 -19.56 5.07
CA SER A 245 -16.96 -20.46 4.78
C SER A 245 -15.72 -19.81 4.12
N PHE A 246 -15.86 -18.70 3.38
CA PHE A 246 -14.71 -17.95 2.84
C PHE A 246 -14.06 -17.11 3.95
N LEU A 247 -14.86 -16.53 4.83
CA LEU A 247 -14.37 -15.82 6.02
C LEU A 247 -13.71 -16.78 7.02
N GLU A 248 -14.30 -17.96 7.25
CA GLU A 248 -13.72 -19.05 8.06
C GLU A 248 -12.45 -19.65 7.44
N SER A 249 -12.33 -19.70 6.11
CA SER A 249 -11.09 -20.15 5.45
C SER A 249 -9.92 -19.19 5.69
N ILE A 250 -10.20 -17.94 6.07
CA ILE A 250 -9.21 -16.98 6.53
C ILE A 250 -8.93 -17.18 8.04
N GLU A 251 -9.87 -17.75 8.82
CA GLU A 251 -9.82 -17.92 10.28
C GLU A 251 -8.89 -19.01 10.82
N SER A 252 -8.48 -20.00 10.01
CA SER A 252 -7.87 -21.22 10.55
C SER A 252 -6.36 -21.38 10.37
N GLU A 253 -5.63 -20.40 9.81
CA GLU A 253 -4.17 -20.47 9.66
C GLU A 253 -3.46 -19.42 10.52
N GLN A 254 -2.51 -19.85 11.36
CA GLN A 254 -1.53 -18.96 12.00
C GLN A 254 -0.51 -18.54 10.94
N TYR A 255 -0.45 -17.26 10.62
CA TYR A 255 0.41 -16.74 9.57
C TYR A 255 1.83 -16.43 10.06
N GLY A 256 2.02 -16.23 11.37
CA GLY A 256 3.32 -15.95 11.99
C GLY A 256 3.76 -14.49 11.80
N TYR A 257 5.05 -14.29 11.56
CA TYR A 257 5.67 -12.97 11.46
C TYR A 257 5.99 -12.58 10.02
N CYS A 258 5.64 -11.35 9.67
CA CYS A 258 6.18 -10.63 8.53
C CYS A 258 7.47 -9.93 8.97
N THR A 259 8.61 -10.35 8.45
CA THR A 259 9.93 -9.78 8.76
C THR A 259 10.51 -9.09 7.52
N GLN A 260 10.73 -7.80 7.62
CA GLN A 260 11.30 -6.96 6.58
C GLN A 260 12.59 -6.30 7.08
N PHE A 261 13.61 -6.21 6.22
CA PHE A 261 14.86 -5.52 6.53
C PHE A 261 15.67 -5.22 5.27
N VAL A 262 16.64 -4.30 5.42
CA VAL A 262 17.66 -4.02 4.41
C VAL A 262 19.01 -4.50 4.93
N VAL A 263 19.79 -5.14 4.07
CA VAL A 263 21.18 -5.53 4.33
C VAL A 263 22.10 -4.78 3.38
N GLU A 264 23.10 -4.11 3.94
CA GLU A 264 24.22 -3.56 3.18
C GLU A 264 25.46 -4.45 3.36
N GLY A 265 26.05 -4.88 2.25
CA GLY A 265 27.15 -5.84 2.24
C GLY A 265 27.93 -5.82 0.92
N HIS A 266 28.67 -6.90 0.66
CA HIS A 266 29.46 -7.06 -0.55
C HIS A 266 29.34 -8.47 -1.10
N GLY A 267 29.22 -8.60 -2.43
CA GLY A 267 29.18 -9.89 -3.10
C GLY A 267 27.95 -10.73 -2.75
N MET A 268 26.84 -10.08 -2.40
CA MET A 268 25.59 -10.77 -2.09
C MET A 268 24.98 -11.39 -3.35
N ASP A 269 24.64 -12.67 -3.28
CA ASP A 269 23.90 -13.37 -4.33
C ASP A 269 22.42 -13.47 -3.95
N LEU A 270 21.57 -12.77 -4.69
CA LEU A 270 20.13 -12.71 -4.43
C LEU A 270 19.46 -14.09 -4.56
N ALA A 271 19.91 -14.94 -5.49
CA ALA A 271 19.34 -16.26 -5.70
C ALA A 271 19.64 -17.16 -4.50
N ASP A 272 20.88 -17.13 -4.00
CA ASP A 272 21.28 -17.88 -2.82
C ASP A 272 20.56 -17.36 -1.55
N ILE A 273 20.44 -16.04 -1.41
CA ILE A 273 19.71 -15.42 -0.28
C ILE A 273 18.25 -15.84 -0.30
N LYS A 274 17.58 -15.77 -1.46
CA LYS A 274 16.19 -16.21 -1.63
C LYS A 274 16.04 -17.70 -1.34
N ALA A 275 16.95 -18.54 -1.84
CA ALA A 275 16.91 -19.98 -1.62
C ALA A 275 17.13 -20.36 -0.14
N ARG A 276 18.00 -19.64 0.58
CA ARG A 276 18.19 -19.82 2.03
C ARG A 276 16.97 -19.38 2.83
N LEU A 277 16.44 -18.20 2.56
CA LEU A 277 15.27 -17.67 3.26
C LEU A 277 14.02 -18.51 2.99
N GLY A 278 13.85 -19.04 1.78
CA GLY A 278 12.76 -19.96 1.44
C GLY A 278 12.83 -21.32 2.17
N LYS A 279 13.94 -21.66 2.83
CA LYS A 279 14.03 -22.81 3.75
C LYS A 279 13.68 -22.44 5.19
N ILE A 280 13.73 -21.15 5.52
CA ILE A 280 13.48 -20.61 6.86
C ILE A 280 12.01 -20.19 7.01
N GLY A 281 11.47 -19.54 5.98
CA GLY A 281 10.10 -19.04 5.94
C GLY A 281 9.28 -19.65 4.81
N ASN A 282 7.98 -19.38 4.85
CA ASN A 282 7.00 -19.91 3.90
C ASN A 282 6.98 -19.12 2.58
N SER A 283 7.34 -17.84 2.64
CA SER A 283 7.42 -16.97 1.47
C SER A 283 8.53 -15.94 1.68
N ALA A 284 9.41 -15.79 0.69
CA ALA A 284 10.52 -14.85 0.73
C ALA A 284 10.62 -14.07 -0.58
N VAL A 285 10.57 -12.75 -0.47
CA VAL A 285 10.91 -11.81 -1.51
C VAL A 285 12.27 -11.21 -1.19
N VAL A 286 13.15 -11.22 -2.19
CA VAL A 286 14.51 -10.68 -2.09
C VAL A 286 14.75 -9.83 -3.33
N ILE A 287 14.98 -8.54 -3.13
CA ILE A 287 15.21 -7.55 -4.18
C ILE A 287 16.50 -6.78 -3.89
N GLY A 288 17.10 -6.18 -4.92
CA GLY A 288 18.30 -5.35 -4.81
C GLY A 288 19.45 -5.82 -5.70
N ASP A 289 20.67 -5.74 -5.19
CA ASP A 289 21.89 -6.13 -5.90
C ASP A 289 22.98 -6.68 -4.95
N SER A 290 24.18 -6.87 -5.49
CA SER A 290 25.33 -7.42 -4.74
C SER A 290 25.80 -6.60 -3.54
N ARG A 291 25.30 -5.37 -3.36
CA ARG A 291 25.70 -4.44 -2.31
C ARG A 291 24.57 -4.10 -1.36
N VAL A 292 23.34 -3.98 -1.85
CA VAL A 292 22.17 -3.69 -1.02
C VAL A 292 21.07 -4.67 -1.36
N VAL A 293 20.59 -5.40 -0.36
CA VAL A 293 19.49 -6.35 -0.50
C VAL A 293 18.38 -5.97 0.46
N ARG A 294 17.16 -5.86 -0.04
CA ARG A 294 15.96 -5.76 0.78
C ARG A 294 15.24 -7.10 0.79
N VAL A 295 14.85 -7.53 1.98
CA VAL A 295 14.18 -8.80 2.22
C VAL A 295 12.82 -8.54 2.82
N HIS A 296 11.83 -9.29 2.35
CA HIS A 296 10.54 -9.49 2.99
C HIS A 296 10.32 -10.99 3.11
N VAL A 297 10.13 -11.50 4.32
CA VAL A 297 9.90 -12.93 4.55
C VAL A 297 8.79 -13.16 5.55
N HIS A 298 7.90 -14.09 5.23
CA HIS A 298 6.89 -14.60 6.15
C HIS A 298 7.43 -15.89 6.79
N ALA A 299 7.50 -15.92 8.11
CA ALA A 299 7.98 -17.08 8.86
C ALA A 299 7.26 -17.17 10.21
N SER A 300 7.05 -18.39 10.71
CA SER A 300 6.47 -18.61 12.05
C SER A 300 7.35 -18.07 13.19
N ASP A 301 8.66 -17.94 12.96
CA ASP A 301 9.63 -17.34 13.87
C ASP A 301 10.56 -16.40 13.10
N SER A 302 10.68 -15.15 13.55
CA SER A 302 11.55 -14.13 12.95
C SER A 302 13.03 -14.30 13.34
N ALA A 303 13.34 -15.02 14.43
CA ALA A 303 14.70 -15.11 14.94
C ALA A 303 15.71 -15.81 13.98
N PRO A 304 15.39 -16.93 13.32
CA PRO A 304 16.27 -17.56 12.34
C PRO A 304 16.53 -16.66 11.11
N VAL A 305 15.51 -15.90 10.69
CA VAL A 305 15.62 -14.91 9.62
C VAL A 305 16.65 -13.85 10.01
N MET A 306 16.52 -13.26 11.19
CA MET A 306 17.43 -12.21 11.66
C MET A 306 18.87 -12.71 11.86
N ARG A 307 19.04 -13.95 12.34
CA ARG A 307 20.38 -14.58 12.43
C ARG A 307 21.03 -14.72 11.06
N TYR A 308 20.27 -15.10 10.04
CA TYR A 308 20.79 -15.18 8.68
C TYR A 308 21.11 -13.79 8.12
N ALA A 309 20.22 -12.80 8.31
CA ALA A 309 20.44 -11.42 7.87
C ALA A 309 21.77 -10.85 8.41
N ASN A 310 22.05 -11.03 9.71
CA ASN A 310 23.28 -10.59 10.34
C ASN A 310 24.55 -11.27 9.81
N SER A 311 24.42 -12.42 9.12
CA SER A 311 25.56 -13.09 8.48
C SER A 311 25.92 -12.51 7.11
N LEU A 312 25.04 -11.70 6.51
CA LEU A 312 25.19 -11.16 5.15
C LEU A 312 25.88 -9.79 5.14
N GLY A 313 25.74 -9.01 6.21
CA GLY A 313 26.26 -7.65 6.27
C GLY A 313 25.63 -6.81 7.39
N SER A 314 25.67 -5.49 7.22
CA SER A 314 25.04 -4.55 8.14
C SER A 314 23.54 -4.52 7.90
N VAL A 315 22.74 -4.88 8.91
CA VAL A 315 21.28 -4.91 8.83
C VAL A 315 20.69 -3.60 9.34
N GLY A 316 19.72 -3.05 8.61
CA GLY A 316 18.99 -1.83 8.95
C GLY A 316 17.52 -1.89 8.50
N GLN A 317 16.75 -0.85 8.83
CA GLN A 317 15.31 -0.74 8.50
C GLN A 317 14.50 -2.00 8.85
N ILE A 318 14.75 -2.55 10.05
CA ILE A 318 14.11 -3.77 10.51
C ILE A 318 12.66 -3.46 10.89
N ASN A 319 11.71 -4.19 10.30
CA ASN A 319 10.31 -4.20 10.68
C ASN A 319 9.87 -5.65 10.87
N ILE A 320 9.39 -6.00 12.06
CA ILE A 320 8.88 -7.33 12.39
C ILE A 320 7.48 -7.16 12.96
N GLN A 321 6.49 -7.71 12.28
CA GLN A 321 5.08 -7.61 12.64
C GLN A 321 4.44 -8.99 12.73
N SER A 322 3.60 -9.21 13.74
CA SER A 322 2.72 -10.38 13.83
C SER A 322 1.57 -10.18 12.84
N MET A 323 1.46 -11.06 11.84
CA MET A 323 0.35 -11.01 10.89
C MET A 323 -0.97 -11.41 11.57
N ASP A 324 -0.89 -12.25 12.61
CA ASP A 324 -2.06 -12.66 13.40
C ASP A 324 -2.62 -11.46 14.21
N ASP A 325 -1.75 -10.62 14.74
CA ASP A 325 -2.16 -9.41 15.49
C ASP A 325 -2.80 -8.38 14.55
N GLN A 326 -2.14 -8.11 13.40
CA GLN A 326 -2.66 -7.20 12.37
C GLN A 326 -4.06 -7.58 11.90
N ARG A 327 -4.29 -8.88 11.74
CA ARG A 327 -5.60 -9.41 11.36
C ARG A 327 -6.65 -9.22 12.46
N ARG A 328 -6.29 -9.49 13.72
CA ARG A 328 -7.20 -9.30 14.86
C ARG A 328 -7.63 -7.83 14.95
N ASP A 329 -6.68 -6.90 14.87
CA ASP A 329 -6.94 -5.47 14.90
C ASP A 329 -7.87 -5.03 13.76
N TYR A 330 -7.62 -5.53 12.53
CA TYR A 330 -8.49 -5.29 11.38
C TYR A 330 -9.93 -5.79 11.60
N SER A 331 -10.09 -7.02 12.09
CA SER A 331 -11.41 -7.61 12.36
C SER A 331 -12.18 -6.87 13.46
N ARG A 332 -11.47 -6.26 14.41
CA ARG A 332 -12.04 -5.49 15.52
C ARG A 332 -12.52 -4.13 15.04
N GLN A 333 -11.71 -3.41 14.26
CA GLN A 333 -12.11 -2.13 13.65
C GLN A 333 -13.36 -2.29 12.79
N ARG A 334 -13.41 -3.32 11.94
CA ARG A 334 -14.56 -3.58 11.07
C ARG A 334 -15.85 -3.86 11.86
N ARG A 335 -15.76 -4.56 12.99
CA ARG A 335 -16.92 -4.80 13.87
C ARG A 335 -17.45 -3.51 14.49
N LEU A 336 -16.56 -2.62 14.94
CA LEU A 336 -16.94 -1.31 15.50
C LEU A 336 -17.62 -0.41 14.45
N GLU A 337 -17.18 -0.47 13.19
CA GLU A 337 -17.77 0.33 12.10
C GLU A 337 -19.11 -0.22 11.61
N GLN A 338 -19.29 -1.55 11.60
CA GLN A 338 -20.52 -2.19 11.12
C GLN A 338 -21.68 -2.16 12.12
N THR A 339 -21.42 -2.19 13.43
CA THR A 339 -22.50 -2.16 14.43
C THR A 339 -23.01 -0.76 14.72
N GLY A 340 -22.28 0.30 14.34
CA GLY A 340 -22.66 1.69 14.63
C GLY A 340 -22.83 1.97 16.13
N GLU A 341 -22.37 1.05 16.99
CA GLU A 341 -22.38 1.21 18.42
C GLU A 341 -21.15 2.05 18.77
N GLU A 342 -21.37 3.30 19.16
CA GLU A 342 -20.40 4.02 20.00
C GLU A 342 -20.15 3.11 21.21
N GLY A 343 -19.07 2.32 21.13
CA GLY A 343 -18.70 1.37 22.16
C GLY A 343 -18.62 2.13 23.47
N GLY A 344 -19.50 1.78 24.41
CA GLY A 344 -19.30 2.19 25.79
C GLY A 344 -17.88 1.82 26.21
N GLU A 345 -17.26 2.60 27.10
CA GLU A 345 -15.87 2.40 27.52
C GLU A 345 -15.60 0.96 28.06
N VAL A 346 -16.65 0.23 28.44
CA VAL A 346 -16.58 -1.11 29.06
C VAL A 346 -17.44 -2.13 28.30
N SER A 347 -16.84 -3.25 27.92
CA SER A 347 -17.54 -4.42 27.35
C SER A 347 -18.07 -5.30 28.46
N ILE A 348 -19.24 -5.90 28.24
CA ILE A 348 -19.84 -6.82 29.21
C ILE A 348 -19.75 -8.24 28.67
N VAL A 349 -19.14 -9.14 29.44
CA VAL A 349 -19.13 -10.58 29.18
C VAL A 349 -20.04 -11.23 30.22
N ALA A 350 -21.11 -11.89 29.80
CA ALA A 350 -22.02 -12.55 30.74
C ALA A 350 -22.08 -14.05 30.53
N VAL A 351 -22.08 -14.80 31.62
CA VAL A 351 -22.45 -16.21 31.59
C VAL A 351 -23.97 -16.30 31.73
N VAL A 352 -24.65 -16.99 30.83
CA VAL A 352 -26.11 -17.14 30.87
C VAL A 352 -26.52 -18.56 30.53
N TRP A 353 -27.66 -18.96 31.07
CA TRP A 353 -28.20 -20.30 30.89
C TRP A 353 -29.44 -20.25 29.98
N GLY A 354 -29.31 -20.82 28.78
CA GLY A 354 -30.42 -21.04 27.86
C GLY A 354 -30.73 -19.85 26.94
N ASP A 355 -31.26 -20.17 25.76
CA ASP A 355 -31.43 -19.27 24.60
C ASP A 355 -32.31 -18.04 24.91
N GLY A 356 -33.27 -18.17 25.84
CA GLY A 356 -34.15 -17.08 26.25
C GLY A 356 -33.43 -15.98 27.02
N LEU A 357 -32.54 -16.34 27.95
CA LEU A 357 -31.73 -15.38 28.69
C LEU A 357 -30.60 -14.83 27.82
N GLU A 358 -30.04 -15.65 26.93
CA GLU A 358 -29.09 -15.17 25.92
C GLU A 358 -29.69 -14.04 25.08
N SER A 359 -30.90 -14.24 24.55
CA SER A 359 -31.58 -13.23 23.71
C SER A 359 -31.79 -11.91 24.46
N VAL A 360 -32.21 -11.98 25.72
CA VAL A 360 -32.42 -10.79 26.57
C VAL A 360 -31.08 -10.08 26.83
N PHE A 361 -30.02 -10.81 27.16
CA PHE A 361 -28.71 -10.20 27.44
C PHE A 361 -28.11 -9.53 26.20
N ARG A 362 -28.30 -10.12 25.00
CA ARG A 362 -27.92 -9.47 23.74
C ARG A 362 -28.69 -8.17 23.51
N GLU A 363 -29.99 -8.16 23.77
CA GLU A 363 -30.84 -6.97 23.63
C GLU A 363 -30.43 -5.83 24.59
N TYR A 364 -29.87 -6.15 25.76
CA TYR A 364 -29.34 -5.18 26.72
C TYR A 364 -27.88 -4.78 26.47
N GLY A 365 -27.30 -5.15 25.33
CA GLY A 365 -25.95 -4.70 24.92
C GLY A 365 -24.80 -5.47 25.56
N VAL A 366 -25.03 -6.71 26.02
CA VAL A 366 -23.94 -7.58 26.46
C VAL A 366 -23.11 -8.00 25.24
N SER A 367 -21.83 -7.69 25.30
CA SER A 367 -20.91 -7.82 24.17
C SER A 367 -20.57 -9.27 23.83
N GLN A 368 -20.40 -10.11 24.85
CA GLN A 368 -20.13 -11.54 24.68
C GLN A 368 -20.92 -12.37 25.69
N ILE A 369 -21.43 -13.50 25.21
CA ILE A 369 -22.25 -14.42 26.00
C ILE A 369 -21.59 -15.78 26.03
N ILE A 370 -21.41 -16.31 27.23
CA ILE A 370 -20.92 -17.65 27.47
C ILE A 370 -22.08 -18.49 27.99
N GLN A 371 -22.35 -19.62 27.33
CA GLN A 371 -23.33 -20.57 27.84
C GLN A 371 -22.80 -21.24 29.12
N GLY A 372 -23.53 -21.08 30.22
CA GLY A 372 -23.17 -21.68 31.49
C GLY A 372 -24.31 -21.69 32.51
N GLY A 373 -24.26 -22.63 33.45
CA GLY A 373 -25.27 -22.82 34.49
C GLY A 373 -24.94 -24.01 35.39
N ASP A 374 -25.87 -24.43 36.25
CA ASP A 374 -25.63 -25.42 37.33
C ASP A 374 -25.07 -26.79 36.88
N THR A 375 -25.19 -27.12 35.58
CA THR A 375 -24.71 -28.39 34.99
C THR A 375 -23.67 -28.18 33.89
N LEU A 376 -23.34 -26.93 33.56
CA LEU A 376 -22.41 -26.56 32.49
C LEU A 376 -21.55 -25.39 32.95
N ASN A 377 -20.35 -25.68 33.42
CA ASN A 377 -19.41 -24.66 33.86
C ASN A 377 -18.49 -24.27 32.70
N PRO A 378 -18.42 -23.00 32.30
CA PRO A 378 -17.45 -22.56 31.31
C PRO A 378 -16.03 -22.70 31.84
N SER A 379 -15.12 -23.18 31.00
CA SER A 379 -13.71 -23.25 31.33
C SER A 379 -13.08 -21.87 31.38
N VAL A 380 -11.96 -21.74 32.09
CA VAL A 380 -11.14 -20.51 32.10
C VAL A 380 -10.76 -20.08 30.68
N GLY A 381 -10.48 -21.03 29.78
CA GLY A 381 -10.16 -20.74 28.38
C GLY A 381 -11.35 -20.14 27.60
N GLN A 382 -12.56 -20.60 27.87
CA GLN A 382 -13.77 -20.04 27.24
C GLN A 382 -14.07 -18.62 27.75
N ILE A 383 -13.86 -18.37 29.04
CA ILE A 383 -13.99 -17.04 29.62
C ILE A 383 -12.90 -16.11 29.06
N LEU A 384 -11.66 -16.59 28.96
CA LEU A 384 -10.56 -15.82 28.40
C LEU A 384 -10.80 -15.48 26.92
N SER A 385 -11.23 -16.45 26.10
CA SER A 385 -11.60 -16.20 24.69
C SER A 385 -12.69 -15.14 24.60
N ALA A 386 -13.77 -15.24 25.40
CA ALA A 386 -14.83 -14.25 25.38
C ALA A 386 -14.38 -12.85 25.85
N VAL A 387 -13.35 -12.76 26.69
CA VAL A 387 -12.74 -11.49 27.09
C VAL A 387 -11.83 -10.95 25.98
N GLU A 388 -11.06 -11.82 25.32
CA GLU A 388 -10.20 -11.45 24.19
C GLU A 388 -11.01 -11.04 22.95
N ASP A 389 -12.19 -11.64 22.77
CA ASP A 389 -13.16 -11.36 21.71
C ASP A 389 -14.07 -10.16 22.05
N ALA A 390 -13.89 -9.52 23.22
CA ALA A 390 -14.68 -8.37 23.63
C ALA A 390 -14.32 -7.10 22.82
N PRO A 391 -15.30 -6.22 22.51
CA PRO A 391 -15.07 -5.01 21.72
C PRO A 391 -14.09 -4.00 22.34
N THR A 392 -13.98 -3.93 23.66
CA THR A 392 -13.17 -2.94 24.40
C THR A 392 -12.12 -3.60 25.32
N SER A 393 -11.09 -2.84 25.67
CA SER A 393 -10.01 -3.30 26.56
C SER A 393 -10.42 -3.41 28.03
N ASP A 394 -11.45 -2.66 28.44
CA ASP A 394 -12.02 -2.75 29.78
C ASP A 394 -13.23 -3.68 29.74
N VAL A 395 -13.14 -4.82 30.43
CA VAL A 395 -14.16 -5.88 30.38
C VAL A 395 -14.74 -6.14 31.76
N LEU A 396 -16.07 -6.06 31.87
CA LEU A 396 -16.81 -6.42 33.06
C LEU A 396 -17.44 -7.80 32.88
N ILE A 397 -17.00 -8.76 33.70
CA ILE A 397 -17.49 -10.13 33.66
C ILE A 397 -18.64 -10.29 34.65
N LEU A 398 -19.79 -10.74 34.15
CA LEU A 398 -20.97 -11.13 34.92
C LEU A 398 -21.04 -12.66 34.99
N PRO A 399 -20.44 -13.28 36.02
CA PRO A 399 -20.40 -14.73 36.12
C PRO A 399 -21.78 -15.36 36.31
N ASN A 400 -22.76 -14.62 36.86
CA ASN A 400 -24.20 -14.96 36.93
C ASN A 400 -24.59 -16.36 37.48
N ASN A 401 -23.61 -17.17 37.88
CA ASN A 401 -23.72 -18.46 38.53
C ASN A 401 -22.60 -18.56 39.59
N PRO A 402 -22.87 -19.14 40.77
CA PRO A 402 -21.86 -19.32 41.81
C PRO A 402 -20.84 -20.45 41.53
N ASN A 403 -21.11 -21.36 40.60
CA ASN A 403 -20.18 -22.38 40.13
C ASN A 403 -19.31 -21.85 38.99
#